data_AF-A0AAD5N2Y7-F1
#
_entry.id   AF-A0AAD5N2Y7-F1
#
_cell.length_a   1.000
_cell.length_b   1.000
_cell.length_c   1.000
_cell.angle_alpha   90.00
_cell.angle_beta   90.00
_cell.angle_gamma   90.00
#
_symmetry.space_group_name_H-M   'P 1'
#
loop_
_entity.id
_entity.type
_entity.pdbx_description
1 polymer ?
#
loop_
_entity_poly.entity_id
_entity_poly.type
_entity_poly.pdbx_seq_one_letter_code
_entity_poly.pdbx_strand_id
1 'polypeptide(L)'
;MQSFFSSLQLPPTPSYSPDVERNRFSGGSSDCDSPDGSVRASRDSGIYSSPSPPDEHHVCLSQVHLMQLKQYLLSKKPDEISLAISHEHAKILHFLEPNEKLECKAKNGLRLILLPSGSSLRRELIERCSLLRFTCLLSILSGSRRDAHVILKKWILTAVSLARHGDAFACSCMAGALSEKPLECVQWFWTLLDAETKKELEMMRNINKSLMKGERLEHHNHTTIIPFLQPILEIMSGSDSNYVDDTSFATEVESLWKWLDRARHWWHGSRRLM
;
A
#
# COMPACT_ATOMS: atom_id res chain seq x y z
N MET A 1 31.70 -7.28 -13.67
CA MET A 1 30.29 -7.02 -13.25
C MET A 1 29.81 -5.69 -13.87
N GLN A 2 29.72 -5.64 -15.20
CA GLN A 2 29.28 -4.45 -15.94
C GLN A 2 28.27 -4.79 -17.07
N SER A 3 27.79 -6.04 -17.17
CA SER A 3 26.94 -6.48 -18.29
C SER A 3 25.50 -6.87 -17.90
N PHE A 4 25.04 -6.54 -16.68
CA PHE A 4 23.68 -6.89 -16.23
C PHE A 4 22.69 -5.72 -16.22
N PHE A 5 23.14 -4.49 -16.51
CA PHE A 5 22.29 -3.30 -16.47
C PHE A 5 21.70 -2.88 -17.84
N SER A 6 21.91 -3.66 -18.90
CA SER A 6 21.54 -3.25 -20.27
C SER A 6 20.21 -3.79 -20.79
N SER A 7 19.38 -4.47 -19.98
CA SER A 7 18.20 -5.19 -20.49
C SER A 7 16.85 -4.87 -19.81
N LEU A 8 16.75 -3.79 -19.04
CA LEU A 8 15.45 -3.25 -18.60
C LEU A 8 15.06 -2.06 -19.48
N GLN A 9 14.65 -2.36 -20.71
CA GLN A 9 14.02 -1.39 -21.61
C GLN A 9 12.52 -1.36 -21.29
N LEU A 10 12.06 -0.27 -20.67
CA LEU A 10 10.64 -0.01 -20.46
C LEU A 10 9.92 0.13 -21.82
N PRO A 11 8.67 -0.34 -21.95
CA PRO A 11 7.90 -0.18 -23.18
C PRO A 11 7.64 1.31 -23.46
N PRO A 12 7.59 1.72 -24.74
CA PRO A 12 7.30 3.10 -25.11
C PRO A 12 5.87 3.47 -24.73
N THR A 13 5.71 4.65 -24.13
CA THR A 13 4.43 5.32 -23.91
C THR A 13 3.68 5.50 -25.24
N PRO A 14 2.36 5.25 -25.31
CA PRO A 14 1.59 5.55 -26.51
C PRO A 14 1.57 7.07 -26.75
N SER A 15 1.96 7.46 -27.95
CA SER A 15 1.85 8.83 -28.47
C SER A 15 0.38 9.22 -28.59
N TYR A 16 -0.04 10.21 -27.82
CA TYR A 16 -1.36 10.82 -27.94
C TYR A 16 -1.34 11.78 -29.14
N SER A 17 -2.10 11.46 -30.19
CA SER A 17 -2.33 12.36 -31.34
C SER A 17 -3.44 13.35 -30.96
N PRO A 18 -3.28 14.66 -31.19
CA PRO A 18 -4.41 15.58 -31.18
C PRO A 18 -5.15 15.54 -32.52
N ASP A 19 -6.40 16.00 -32.49
CA ASP A 19 -7.29 16.35 -33.61
C ASP A 19 -8.45 15.38 -33.88
N VAL A 20 -9.60 15.69 -33.25
CA VAL A 20 -10.89 15.76 -33.97
C VAL A 20 -11.64 17.00 -33.49
N GLU A 21 -11.90 17.89 -34.44
CA GLU A 21 -12.71 19.10 -34.36
C GLU A 21 -14.12 18.84 -33.79
N ARG A 22 -14.59 19.72 -32.91
CA ARG A 22 -16.04 19.97 -32.77
C ARG A 22 -16.35 21.45 -32.67
N ASN A 23 -17.28 21.82 -33.52
CA ASN A 23 -17.85 23.13 -33.81
C ASN A 23 -18.13 24.04 -32.60
N ARG A 24 -17.85 25.33 -32.84
CA ARG A 24 -18.43 26.49 -32.15
C ARG A 24 -19.95 26.51 -32.31
N PHE A 25 -20.69 26.88 -31.27
CA PHE A 25 -21.45 28.13 -31.22
C PHE A 25 -21.88 28.44 -29.77
N SER A 26 -21.81 29.73 -29.46
CA SER A 26 -21.87 30.39 -28.15
C SER A 26 -23.28 30.53 -27.56
N GLY A 27 -23.35 30.77 -26.25
CA GLY A 27 -24.35 31.69 -25.68
C GLY A 27 -24.80 31.40 -24.24
N GLY A 28 -24.46 32.30 -23.31
CA GLY A 28 -25.40 32.68 -22.24
C GLY A 28 -25.02 32.35 -20.79
N SER A 29 -24.25 33.25 -20.18
CA SER A 29 -24.31 33.76 -18.79
C SER A 29 -25.34 33.16 -17.81
N SER A 30 -24.87 32.75 -16.62
CA SER A 30 -25.45 33.18 -15.33
C SER A 30 -24.52 32.81 -14.18
N ASP A 31 -24.20 33.82 -13.39
CA ASP A 31 -23.30 33.79 -12.22
C ASP A 31 -23.81 32.89 -11.09
N CYS A 32 -22.94 32.01 -10.60
CA CYS A 32 -22.97 31.52 -9.22
C CYS A 32 -21.55 31.12 -8.79
N ASP A 33 -21.13 31.73 -7.69
CA ASP A 33 -19.81 31.68 -7.07
C ASP A 33 -19.22 30.27 -7.00
N SER A 34 -18.06 30.08 -7.65
CA SER A 34 -17.23 28.89 -7.48
C SER A 34 -16.26 29.08 -6.31
N PRO A 35 -16.22 28.21 -5.30
CA PRO A 35 -15.06 28.15 -4.43
C PRO A 35 -13.92 27.52 -5.22
N ASP A 36 -12.79 28.23 -5.24
CA ASP A 36 -11.52 27.86 -5.85
C ASP A 36 -11.10 26.42 -5.45
N GLY A 37 -11.47 25.46 -6.30
CA GLY A 37 -11.22 24.04 -6.15
C GLY A 37 -9.80 23.69 -6.57
N SER A 38 -8.80 24.34 -5.97
CA SER A 38 -7.43 23.86 -6.03
C SER A 38 -7.32 22.62 -5.13
N VAL A 39 -7.56 21.45 -5.71
CA VAL A 39 -7.20 20.16 -5.11
C VAL A 39 -5.67 20.06 -5.14
N ARG A 40 -5.01 20.86 -4.29
CA ARG A 40 -3.62 20.62 -3.92
C ARG A 40 -3.62 19.29 -3.18
N ALA A 41 -2.87 18.33 -3.70
CA ALA A 41 -2.52 17.16 -2.93
C ALA A 41 -1.96 17.65 -1.59
N SER A 42 -2.40 17.08 -0.47
CA SER A 42 -1.89 17.32 0.88
C SER A 42 -0.43 16.85 1.06
N ARG A 43 0.35 16.87 -0.03
CA ARG A 43 1.79 16.61 -0.10
C ARG A 43 2.60 17.87 0.15
N ASP A 44 2.01 19.04 -0.08
CA ASP A 44 2.69 20.33 0.09
C ASP A 44 2.52 20.87 1.50
N SER A 45 2.85 20.05 2.50
CA SER A 45 2.96 20.58 3.85
C SER A 45 4.23 21.40 4.03
N GLY A 46 5.19 21.45 3.11
CA GLY A 46 6.42 22.26 3.26
C GLY A 46 7.22 21.97 4.54
N ILE A 47 6.85 20.92 5.30
CA ILE A 47 7.33 20.60 6.66
C ILE A 47 7.97 19.19 6.64
N TYR A 48 8.44 18.71 5.50
CA TYR A 48 9.37 17.57 5.50
C TYR A 48 10.74 18.07 5.98
N SER A 49 10.89 18.26 7.29
CA SER A 49 12.15 18.61 7.96
C SER A 49 13.01 17.37 8.23
N SER A 50 13.14 16.51 7.22
CA SER A 50 14.33 15.67 7.03
C SER A 50 15.28 16.47 6.14
N PRO A 51 16.62 16.26 6.12
CA PRO A 51 17.48 17.00 5.21
C PRO A 51 16.87 16.97 3.82
N SER A 52 16.65 18.15 3.22
CA SER A 52 16.04 18.28 1.90
C SER A 52 16.70 17.27 0.96
N PRO A 53 15.94 16.53 0.13
CA PRO A 53 16.55 15.78 -0.95
C PRO A 53 17.48 16.74 -1.69
N PRO A 54 18.78 16.44 -1.84
CA PRO A 54 19.71 17.37 -2.44
C PRO A 54 19.22 17.72 -3.85
N ASP A 55 19.01 19.01 -4.08
CA ASP A 55 18.50 19.55 -5.33
C ASP A 55 19.47 19.24 -6.48
N GLU A 56 18.88 19.10 -7.67
CA GLU A 56 19.51 18.94 -8.98
C GLU A 56 19.88 17.50 -9.41
N HIS A 57 19.15 17.01 -10.42
CA HIS A 57 19.42 15.82 -11.23
C HIS A 57 19.45 14.47 -10.50
N HIS A 58 18.32 14.06 -9.91
CA HIS A 58 18.19 12.67 -9.47
C HIS A 58 18.12 11.70 -10.66
N VAL A 59 19.24 11.01 -10.89
CA VAL A 59 19.20 9.62 -11.31
C VAL A 59 18.23 8.90 -10.35
N CYS A 60 17.14 8.34 -10.87
CA CYS A 60 16.22 7.50 -10.11
C CYS A 60 17.03 6.53 -9.22
N LEU A 61 16.71 6.49 -7.92
CA LEU A 61 17.35 5.65 -6.90
C LEU A 61 18.82 6.01 -6.56
N SER A 62 19.00 7.02 -5.70
CA SER A 62 20.32 7.31 -5.12
C SER A 62 20.85 6.11 -4.32
N GLN A 63 22.07 5.67 -4.64
CA GLN A 63 22.78 4.61 -3.92
C GLN A 63 22.91 4.92 -2.41
N VAL A 64 23.03 6.20 -2.05
CA VAL A 64 23.11 6.65 -0.66
C VAL A 64 21.83 6.31 0.09
N HIS A 65 20.66 6.59 -0.50
CA HIS A 65 19.37 6.30 0.13
C HIS A 65 19.14 4.78 0.26
N LEU A 66 19.57 3.98 -0.72
CA LEU A 66 19.51 2.52 -0.63
C LEU A 66 20.41 1.98 0.49
N MET A 67 21.60 2.55 0.69
CA MET A 67 22.48 2.18 1.81
C MET A 67 21.90 2.55 3.17
N GLN A 68 21.31 3.74 3.29
CA GLN A 68 20.63 4.18 4.52
C GLN A 68 19.45 3.28 4.87
N LEU A 69 18.59 2.98 3.89
CA LEU A 69 17.48 2.04 4.07
C LEU A 69 17.97 0.68 4.52
N LYS A 70 19.01 0.14 3.86
CA LYS A 70 19.63 -1.13 4.25
C LYS A 70 20.13 -1.10 5.70
N GLN A 71 20.88 -0.06 6.08
CA GLN A 71 21.40 0.09 7.44
C GLN A 71 20.26 0.14 8.47
N TYR A 72 19.19 0.86 8.16
CA TYR A 72 18.00 0.91 9.00
C TYR A 72 17.34 -0.47 9.15
N LEU A 73 17.08 -1.17 8.04
CA LEU A 73 16.48 -2.51 8.04
C LEU A 73 17.32 -3.53 8.82
N LEU A 74 18.64 -3.48 8.70
CA LEU A 74 19.54 -4.42 9.39
C LEU A 74 19.68 -4.11 10.88
N SER A 75 19.64 -2.84 11.28
CA SER A 75 19.78 -2.41 12.68
C SER A 75 18.52 -2.56 13.52
N LYS A 76 17.33 -2.57 12.91
CA LYS A 76 16.05 -2.69 13.61
C LYS A 76 15.52 -4.12 13.67
N LYS A 77 14.78 -4.44 14.73
CA LYS A 77 14.05 -5.71 14.84
C LYS A 77 12.83 -5.69 13.91
N PRO A 78 12.40 -6.85 13.38
CA PRO A 78 11.19 -6.93 12.56
C PRO A 78 9.96 -6.28 13.22
N ASP A 79 9.80 -6.49 14.52
CA ASP A 79 8.71 -5.94 15.35
C ASP A 79 8.70 -4.40 15.40
N GLU A 80 9.87 -3.78 15.52
CA GLU A 80 10.00 -2.31 15.51
C GLU A 80 9.65 -1.73 14.13
N ILE A 81 10.04 -2.42 13.06
CA ILE A 81 9.72 -2.01 11.68
C ILE A 81 8.22 -2.13 11.45
N SER A 82 7.60 -3.25 11.84
CA SER A 82 6.16 -3.44 11.70
C SER A 82 5.37 -2.43 12.49
N LEU A 83 5.75 -2.15 13.74
CA LEU A 83 5.08 -1.15 14.57
C LEU A 83 5.17 0.24 13.93
N ALA A 84 6.32 0.63 13.38
CA ALA A 84 6.48 1.92 12.70
C ALA A 84 5.57 2.04 11.45
N ILE A 85 5.48 0.97 10.65
CA ILE A 85 4.59 0.93 9.48
C ILE A 85 3.12 1.03 9.92
N SER A 86 2.71 0.21 10.90
CA SER A 86 1.33 0.19 11.40
C SER A 86 0.95 1.50 12.08
N HIS A 87 1.87 2.14 12.79
CA HIS A 87 1.66 3.46 13.38
C HIS A 87 1.36 4.52 12.31
N GLU A 88 2.13 4.55 11.21
CA GLU A 88 1.87 5.48 10.12
C GLU A 88 0.51 5.21 9.45
N HIS A 89 0.15 3.94 9.22
CA HIS A 89 -1.19 3.60 8.72
C HIS A 89 -2.31 4.03 9.67
N ALA A 90 -2.15 3.78 10.97
CA ALA A 90 -3.12 4.20 11.99
C ALA A 90 -3.27 5.73 12.04
N LYS A 91 -2.16 6.46 11.88
CA LYS A 91 -2.16 7.94 11.82
C LYS A 91 -2.93 8.46 10.61
N ILE A 92 -2.69 7.91 9.41
CA ILE A 92 -3.39 8.30 8.17
C ILE A 92 -4.89 7.97 8.24
N LEU A 93 -5.23 6.85 8.90
CA LEU A 93 -6.62 6.46 9.15
C LEU A 93 -7.26 7.21 10.33
N HIS A 94 -6.55 8.16 10.94
CA HIS A 94 -6.99 8.97 12.07
C HIS A 94 -7.39 8.17 13.31
N PHE A 95 -6.76 7.02 13.56
CA PHE A 95 -7.01 6.21 14.76
C PHE A 95 -6.37 6.78 16.03
N LEU A 96 -5.40 7.68 15.86
CA LEU A 96 -4.57 8.22 16.95
C LEU A 96 -5.01 9.62 17.42
N GLU A 97 -6.06 10.20 16.83
CA GLU A 97 -6.53 11.54 17.21
C GLU A 97 -7.30 11.50 18.55
N PRO A 98 -7.03 12.43 19.49
CA PRO A 98 -7.71 12.46 20.77
C PRO A 98 -9.21 12.78 20.63
N ASN A 99 -10.01 12.08 21.44
CA ASN A 99 -11.48 12.05 21.38
C ASN A 99 -12.17 13.41 21.64
N GLU A 100 -11.44 14.47 21.99
CA GLU A 100 -12.01 15.77 22.38
C GLU A 100 -12.44 16.64 21.19
N LYS A 101 -12.04 16.29 19.95
CA LYS A 101 -12.47 16.97 18.71
C LYS A 101 -13.55 16.20 17.93
N LEU A 102 -14.36 15.38 18.62
CA LEU A 102 -15.32 14.44 18.04
C LEU A 102 -16.72 14.98 17.75
N GLU A 103 -16.95 16.30 17.81
CA GLU A 103 -18.23 16.84 17.33
C GLU A 103 -18.48 16.49 15.85
N CYS A 104 -17.45 16.11 15.11
CA CYS A 104 -17.57 15.54 13.78
C CYS A 104 -17.28 14.04 13.77
N LYS A 105 -18.33 13.21 13.83
CA LYS A 105 -18.33 11.74 13.54
C LYS A 105 -17.75 11.37 12.14
N ALA A 106 -17.25 12.34 11.39
CA ALA A 106 -16.69 12.23 10.04
C ALA A 106 -15.19 11.89 10.00
N LYS A 107 -14.49 11.83 11.14
CA LYS A 107 -13.03 11.69 11.18
C LYS A 107 -12.47 10.26 11.21
N ASN A 108 -13.29 9.22 11.19
CA ASN A 108 -12.77 7.86 11.08
C ASN A 108 -12.34 7.59 9.62
N GLY A 109 -11.04 7.36 9.38
CA GLY A 109 -10.50 7.11 8.05
C GLY A 109 -11.15 5.93 7.33
N LEU A 110 -11.54 4.86 8.05
CA LEU A 110 -12.24 3.70 7.47
C LEU A 110 -13.64 4.06 6.95
N ARG A 111 -14.30 5.04 7.59
CA ARG A 111 -15.56 5.56 7.07
C ARG A 111 -15.31 6.48 5.88
N LEU A 112 -14.28 7.33 5.97
CA LEU A 112 -13.98 8.32 4.95
C LEU A 112 -13.62 7.66 3.61
N ILE A 113 -12.86 6.56 3.59
CA ILE A 113 -12.54 5.83 2.34
C ILE A 113 -13.77 5.32 1.59
N LEU A 114 -14.91 5.13 2.28
CA LEU A 114 -16.19 4.72 1.68
C LEU A 114 -17.02 5.88 1.13
N LEU A 115 -16.59 7.12 1.36
CA LEU A 115 -17.31 8.33 0.93
C LEU A 115 -16.64 8.94 -0.31
N PRO A 116 -17.39 9.68 -1.16
CA PRO A 116 -16.82 10.42 -2.27
C PRO A 116 -15.72 11.40 -1.82
N SER A 117 -15.90 12.04 -0.66
CA SER A 117 -14.94 12.97 -0.05
C SER A 117 -13.63 12.31 0.41
N GLY A 118 -13.55 10.98 0.43
CA GLY A 118 -12.34 10.24 0.78
C GLY A 118 -11.39 9.95 -0.38
N SER A 119 -11.61 10.54 -1.56
CA SER A 119 -10.79 10.27 -2.75
C SER A 119 -9.29 10.52 -2.53
N SER A 120 -8.92 11.60 -1.82
CA SER A 120 -7.53 11.91 -1.47
C SER A 120 -6.93 10.86 -0.53
N LEU A 121 -7.67 10.45 0.51
CA LEU A 121 -7.23 9.42 1.45
C LEU A 121 -7.05 8.06 0.75
N ARG A 122 -7.96 7.68 -0.15
CA ARG A 122 -7.80 6.45 -0.94
C ARG A 122 -6.53 6.48 -1.77
N ARG A 123 -6.28 7.58 -2.48
CA ARG A 123 -5.06 7.76 -3.29
C ARG A 123 -3.79 7.65 -2.45
N GLU A 124 -3.77 8.29 -1.28
CA GLU A 124 -2.64 8.25 -0.35
C GLU A 124 -2.35 6.83 0.16
N LEU A 125 -3.39 6.06 0.49
CA LEU A 125 -3.24 4.68 0.96
C LEU A 125 -2.77 3.73 -0.17
N ILE A 126 -3.32 3.87 -1.39
CA ILE A 126 -2.90 3.09 -2.57
C ILE A 126 -1.42 3.36 -2.89
N GLU A 127 -1.02 4.63 -2.91
CA GLU A 127 0.37 5.01 -3.13
C GLU A 127 1.27 4.45 -2.03
N ARG A 128 0.86 4.50 -0.77
CA ARG A 128 1.65 3.96 0.33
C ARG A 128 1.87 2.46 0.24
N CYS A 129 0.86 1.66 -0.12
CA CYS A 129 1.11 0.24 -0.37
C CYS A 129 2.05 0.04 -1.56
N SER A 130 1.91 0.83 -2.63
CA SER A 130 2.85 0.78 -3.76
C SER A 130 4.30 1.08 -3.35
N LEU A 131 4.51 2.12 -2.54
CA LEU A 131 5.82 2.50 -2.02
C LEU A 131 6.38 1.44 -1.06
N LEU A 132 5.56 0.87 -0.19
CA LEU A 132 5.97 -0.22 0.71
C LEU A 132 6.42 -1.46 -0.08
N ARG A 133 5.62 -1.84 -1.10
CA ARG A 133 5.94 -2.92 -2.04
C ARG A 133 7.29 -2.69 -2.73
N PHE A 134 7.49 -1.51 -3.32
CA PHE A 134 8.76 -1.16 -3.96
C PHE A 134 9.92 -1.13 -2.98
N THR A 135 9.73 -0.60 -1.78
CA THR A 135 10.75 -0.58 -0.72
C THR A 135 11.19 -1.99 -0.35
N CYS A 136 10.24 -2.92 -0.23
CA CYS A 136 10.52 -4.34 0.00
C CYS A 136 11.35 -4.94 -1.15
N LEU A 137 10.87 -4.85 -2.38
CA LEU A 137 11.53 -5.43 -3.55
C LEU A 137 12.93 -4.85 -3.78
N LEU A 138 13.05 -3.52 -3.81
CA LEU A 138 14.29 -2.85 -4.13
C LEU A 138 15.36 -3.08 -3.07
N SER A 139 14.99 -3.11 -1.79
CA SER A 139 15.97 -3.39 -0.72
C SER A 139 16.52 -4.82 -0.78
N ILE A 140 15.73 -5.79 -1.23
CA ILE A 140 16.20 -7.16 -1.46
C ILE A 140 17.07 -7.23 -2.71
N LEU A 141 16.56 -6.74 -3.85
CA LEU A 141 17.20 -6.87 -5.16
C LEU A 141 18.47 -6.02 -5.31
N SER A 142 18.56 -4.91 -4.59
CA SER A 142 19.75 -4.04 -4.55
C SER A 142 20.77 -4.48 -3.49
N GLY A 143 20.44 -5.50 -2.69
CA GLY A 143 21.34 -6.07 -1.69
C GLY A 143 22.50 -6.83 -2.33
N SER A 144 23.67 -6.79 -1.68
CA SER A 144 24.76 -7.71 -2.05
C SER A 144 24.32 -9.16 -1.80
N ARG A 145 24.99 -10.14 -2.42
CA ARG A 145 24.67 -11.57 -2.17
C ARG A 145 24.69 -11.96 -0.69
N ARG A 146 25.56 -11.31 0.10
CA ARG A 146 25.67 -11.53 1.55
C ARG A 146 24.50 -10.94 2.32
N ASP A 147 23.94 -9.83 1.86
CA ASP A 147 22.91 -9.09 2.61
C ASP A 147 21.50 -9.40 2.13
N ALA A 148 21.30 -9.68 0.85
CA ALA A 148 19.97 -9.77 0.26
C ALA A 148 19.10 -10.87 0.91
N HIS A 149 19.68 -12.03 1.24
CA HIS A 149 18.95 -13.09 1.96
C HIS A 149 18.62 -12.70 3.41
N VAL A 150 19.47 -11.89 4.06
CA VAL A 150 19.22 -11.34 5.41
C VAL A 150 18.10 -10.30 5.37
N ILE A 151 18.09 -9.45 4.33
CA ILE A 151 17.03 -8.45 4.10
C ILE A 151 15.71 -9.15 3.76
N LEU A 152 15.73 -10.20 2.93
CA LEU A 152 14.56 -11.03 2.66
C LEU A 152 14.01 -11.64 3.95
N LYS A 153 14.87 -12.28 4.76
CA LYS A 153 14.48 -12.80 6.08
C LYS A 153 13.87 -11.71 6.94
N LYS A 154 14.44 -10.51 6.97
CA LYS A 154 13.92 -9.37 7.72
C LYS A 154 12.49 -9.04 7.30
N TRP A 155 12.24 -8.92 6.00
CA TRP A 155 10.91 -8.62 5.46
C TRP A 155 9.88 -9.72 5.72
N ILE A 156 10.25 -11.00 5.60
CA ILE A 156 9.36 -12.12 5.96
C ILE A 156 8.90 -12.00 7.41
N LEU A 157 9.86 -11.78 8.33
CA LEU A 157 9.53 -11.64 9.75
C LEU A 157 8.74 -10.37 10.05
N THR A 158 9.02 -9.26 9.34
CA THR A 158 8.24 -8.02 9.45
C THR A 158 6.80 -8.24 9.00
N ALA A 159 6.56 -8.96 7.90
CA ALA A 159 5.23 -9.25 7.40
C ALA A 159 4.37 -10.04 8.40
N VAL A 160 4.94 -11.07 9.03
CA VAL A 160 4.23 -11.80 10.09
C VAL A 160 4.00 -10.89 11.31
N SER A 161 4.97 -10.05 11.67
CA SER A 161 4.81 -9.11 12.78
C SER A 161 3.73 -8.06 12.53
N LEU A 162 3.55 -7.60 11.28
CA LEU A 162 2.42 -6.74 10.89
C LEU A 162 1.07 -7.41 11.18
N ALA A 163 0.92 -8.70 10.88
CA ALA A 163 -0.28 -9.45 11.24
C ALA A 163 -0.48 -9.53 12.76
N ARG A 164 0.59 -9.75 13.54
CA ARG A 164 0.53 -9.77 15.02
C ARG A 164 0.10 -8.42 15.61
N HIS A 165 0.50 -7.30 15.00
CA HIS A 165 0.04 -5.96 15.37
C HIS A 165 -1.32 -5.60 14.77
N GLY A 166 -1.96 -6.50 14.03
CA GLY A 166 -3.30 -6.30 13.49
C GLY A 166 -3.37 -5.46 12.22
N ASP A 167 -2.26 -5.29 11.50
CA ASP A 167 -2.22 -4.56 10.23
C ASP A 167 -2.30 -5.52 9.03
N ALA A 168 -3.52 -5.90 8.68
CA ALA A 168 -3.81 -6.79 7.57
C ALA A 168 -3.49 -6.13 6.21
N PHE A 169 -3.61 -4.80 6.13
CA PHE A 169 -3.33 -4.03 4.92
C PHE A 169 -1.85 -4.14 4.54
N ALA A 170 -0.95 -3.81 5.46
CA ALA A 170 0.48 -3.89 5.24
C ALA A 170 0.96 -5.35 5.09
N CYS A 171 0.43 -6.27 5.90
CA CYS A 171 0.77 -7.70 5.82
C CYS A 171 0.49 -8.27 4.43
N SER A 172 -0.69 -8.00 3.86
CA SER A 172 -1.03 -8.48 2.51
C SER A 172 -0.19 -7.79 1.44
N CYS A 173 0.03 -6.47 1.55
CA CYS A 173 0.90 -5.72 0.65
C CYS A 173 2.32 -6.33 0.57
N MET A 174 2.88 -6.69 1.73
CA MET A 174 4.16 -7.36 1.85
C MET A 174 4.16 -8.79 1.29
N ALA A 175 3.12 -9.57 1.57
CA ALA A 175 2.99 -10.92 1.05
C ALA A 175 2.90 -10.93 -0.49
N GLY A 176 2.21 -9.94 -1.07
CA GLY A 176 2.18 -9.71 -2.51
C GLY A 176 3.58 -9.41 -3.07
N ALA A 177 4.31 -8.46 -2.46
CA ALA A 177 5.67 -8.10 -2.86
C ALA A 177 6.61 -9.32 -2.87
N LEU A 178 6.58 -10.14 -1.82
CA LEU A 178 7.42 -11.32 -1.66
C LEU A 178 7.04 -12.49 -2.59
N SER A 179 5.89 -12.40 -3.26
CA SER A 179 5.41 -13.39 -4.24
C SER A 179 5.57 -12.89 -5.68
N GLU A 180 6.25 -11.78 -5.91
CA GLU A 180 6.47 -11.28 -7.27
C GLU A 180 7.53 -12.08 -8.02
N LYS A 181 7.28 -12.33 -9.31
CA LYS A 181 8.16 -13.08 -10.22
C LYS A 181 9.65 -12.70 -10.14
N PRO A 182 10.04 -11.39 -10.07
CA PRO A 182 11.44 -11.02 -9.96
C PRO A 182 12.17 -11.61 -8.74
N LEU A 183 11.47 -11.86 -7.63
CA LEU A 183 12.03 -12.52 -6.46
C LEU A 183 11.92 -14.05 -6.56
N GLU A 184 10.80 -14.58 -7.04
CA GLU A 184 10.59 -16.03 -7.19
C GLU A 184 11.63 -16.69 -8.11
N CYS A 185 12.03 -16.02 -9.19
CA CYS A 185 13.02 -16.52 -10.15
C CYS A 185 14.43 -16.66 -9.56
N VAL A 186 14.73 -16.06 -8.40
CA VAL A 186 16.06 -16.04 -7.81
C VAL A 186 16.15 -17.09 -6.70
N GLN A 187 16.28 -18.36 -7.10
CA GLN A 187 16.18 -19.52 -6.21
C GLN A 187 17.09 -19.46 -4.97
N TRP A 188 18.29 -18.88 -5.09
CA TRP A 188 19.25 -18.83 -3.99
C TRP A 188 18.81 -17.94 -2.81
N PHE A 189 17.89 -17.00 -3.02
CA PHE A 189 17.30 -16.22 -1.93
C PHE A 189 16.58 -17.13 -0.94
N TRP A 190 15.82 -18.10 -1.48
CA TRP A 190 14.91 -18.95 -0.72
C TRP A 190 15.62 -20.16 -0.10
N THR A 191 16.66 -20.68 -0.75
CA THR A 191 17.41 -21.83 -0.23
C THR A 191 18.21 -21.50 1.02
N LEU A 192 18.68 -20.25 1.15
CA LEU A 192 19.47 -19.76 2.28
C LEU A 192 18.63 -19.43 3.53
N LEU A 193 17.31 -19.51 3.46
CA LEU A 193 16.45 -19.32 4.63
C LEU A 193 16.52 -20.53 5.56
N ASP A 194 16.67 -20.26 6.86
CA ASP A 194 16.56 -21.27 7.91
C ASP A 194 15.11 -21.81 8.04
N ALA A 195 14.98 -22.94 8.73
CA ALA A 195 13.70 -23.64 8.87
C ALA A 195 12.62 -22.78 9.53
N GLU A 196 12.98 -21.97 10.54
CA GLU A 196 12.01 -21.10 11.23
C GLU A 196 11.52 -19.99 10.29
N THR A 197 12.42 -19.36 9.54
CA THR A 197 12.04 -18.33 8.57
C THR A 197 11.16 -18.90 7.44
N LYS A 198 11.39 -20.15 7.02
CA LYS A 198 10.52 -20.83 6.03
C LYS A 198 9.13 -21.10 6.60
N LYS A 199 9.03 -21.47 7.87
CA LYS A 199 7.74 -21.65 8.57
C LYS A 199 6.97 -20.33 8.66
N GLU A 200 7.66 -19.24 8.99
CA GLU A 200 7.06 -17.90 9.04
C GLU A 200 6.60 -17.41 7.66
N LEU A 201 7.38 -17.69 6.60
CA LEU A 201 6.97 -17.42 5.22
C LEU A 201 5.68 -18.16 4.85
N GLU A 202 5.56 -19.42 5.24
CA GLU A 202 4.36 -20.22 4.98
C GLU A 202 3.16 -19.71 5.80
N MET A 203 3.37 -19.32 7.06
CA MET A 203 2.34 -18.67 7.87
C MET A 203 1.82 -17.39 7.19
N MET A 204 2.73 -16.52 6.74
CA MET A 204 2.39 -15.29 6.01
C MET A 204 1.59 -15.59 4.73
N ARG A 205 1.97 -16.60 3.95
CA ARG A 205 1.24 -17.00 2.74
C ARG A 205 -0.18 -17.47 3.05
N ASN A 206 -0.35 -18.24 4.13
CA ASN A 206 -1.67 -18.70 4.58
C ASN A 206 -2.55 -17.55 5.05
N ILE A 207 -1.98 -16.60 5.81
CA ILE A 207 -2.66 -15.36 6.19
C ILE A 207 -3.11 -14.60 4.94
N ASN A 208 -2.21 -14.38 3.98
CA ASN A 208 -2.55 -13.67 2.75
C ASN A 208 -3.67 -14.37 1.97
N LYS A 209 -3.60 -15.70 1.83
CA LYS A 209 -4.65 -16.49 1.16
C LYS A 209 -6.03 -16.30 1.82
N SER A 210 -6.09 -16.26 3.15
CA SER A 210 -7.32 -15.93 3.89
C SER A 210 -7.79 -14.49 3.63
N LEU A 211 -6.87 -13.51 3.70
CA LEU A 211 -7.17 -12.10 3.44
C LEU A 211 -7.70 -11.87 2.02
N MET A 212 -7.14 -12.54 1.01
CA MET A 212 -7.61 -12.48 -0.39
C MET A 212 -9.04 -12.99 -0.56
N LYS A 213 -9.49 -13.90 0.32
CA LYS A 213 -10.90 -14.36 0.37
C LYS A 213 -11.80 -13.42 1.17
N GLY A 214 -11.23 -12.40 1.80
CA GLY A 214 -11.88 -11.43 2.67
C GLY A 214 -12.14 -11.92 4.09
N GLU A 215 -11.40 -12.93 4.54
CA GLU A 215 -11.34 -13.30 5.95
C GLU A 215 -10.56 -12.23 6.73
N ARG A 216 -10.76 -12.19 8.06
CA ARG A 216 -10.05 -11.27 8.94
C ARG A 216 -8.88 -11.98 9.64
N LEU A 217 -7.96 -11.22 10.23
CA LEU A 217 -6.80 -11.78 10.95
C LEU A 217 -7.20 -12.66 12.15
N GLU A 218 -8.42 -12.51 12.66
CA GLU A 218 -8.95 -13.33 13.75
C GLU A 218 -8.97 -14.83 13.41
N HIS A 219 -9.09 -15.19 12.12
CA HIS A 219 -8.96 -16.57 11.67
C HIS A 219 -7.57 -17.17 11.98
N HIS A 220 -6.56 -16.32 12.12
CA HIS A 220 -5.18 -16.66 12.43
C HIS A 220 -4.78 -16.27 13.86
N ASN A 221 -5.77 -16.11 14.77
CA ASN A 221 -5.57 -15.73 16.17
C ASN A 221 -4.89 -14.35 16.37
N HIS A 222 -5.14 -13.41 15.44
CA HIS A 222 -4.66 -12.04 15.54
C HIS A 222 -5.83 -11.06 15.50
N THR A 223 -5.80 -10.02 16.34
CA THR A 223 -6.84 -8.99 16.32
C THR A 223 -6.65 -8.09 15.09
N THR A 224 -7.70 -7.84 14.32
CA THR A 224 -7.61 -6.88 13.20
C THR A 224 -7.79 -5.44 13.70
N ILE A 225 -6.75 -4.60 13.58
CA ILE A 225 -6.82 -3.15 13.86
C ILE A 225 -6.99 -2.39 12.54
N ILE A 226 -6.10 -2.63 11.57
CA ILE A 226 -6.19 -2.08 10.22
C ILE A 226 -6.63 -3.23 9.29
N PRO A 227 -7.88 -3.18 8.76
CA PRO A 227 -8.40 -4.22 7.87
C PRO A 227 -7.63 -4.29 6.56
N PHE A 228 -7.84 -5.36 5.78
CA PHE A 228 -7.28 -5.44 4.44
C PHE A 228 -8.01 -4.47 3.49
N LEU A 229 -7.45 -3.26 3.32
CA LEU A 229 -8.13 -2.14 2.65
C LEU A 229 -8.06 -2.20 1.12
N GLN A 230 -7.01 -2.80 0.54
CA GLN A 230 -6.68 -2.71 -0.89
C GLN A 230 -7.89 -2.94 -1.83
N PRO A 231 -8.73 -3.97 -1.65
CA PRO A 231 -9.89 -4.19 -2.53
C PRO A 231 -10.84 -2.99 -2.56
N ILE A 232 -11.13 -2.41 -1.39
CA ILE A 232 -12.02 -1.26 -1.26
C ILE A 232 -11.41 0.01 -1.80
N LEU A 233 -10.10 0.18 -1.62
CA LEU A 233 -9.41 1.34 -2.17
C LEU A 233 -9.50 1.35 -3.70
N GLU A 234 -9.31 0.21 -4.37
CA GLU A 234 -9.41 0.08 -5.82
C GLU A 234 -10.84 0.26 -6.32
N ILE A 235 -11.79 -0.50 -5.76
CA ILE A 235 -13.23 -0.44 -6.09
C ILE A 235 -13.75 1.01 -5.98
N MET A 236 -13.52 1.66 -4.84
CA MET A 236 -14.05 3.01 -4.58
C MET A 236 -13.29 4.12 -5.34
N SER A 237 -12.16 3.79 -5.96
CA SER A 237 -11.40 4.70 -6.83
C SER A 237 -11.72 4.49 -8.31
N GLY A 238 -12.56 3.51 -8.66
CA GLY A 238 -12.89 3.16 -10.04
C GLY A 238 -11.68 2.62 -10.81
N SER A 239 -10.71 2.03 -10.10
CA SER A 239 -9.54 1.38 -10.71
C SER A 239 -9.85 -0.09 -10.98
N ASP A 240 -9.19 -0.67 -11.98
CA ASP A 240 -9.24 -2.12 -12.20
C ASP A 240 -8.82 -2.85 -10.93
N SER A 241 -9.64 -3.80 -10.48
CA SER A 241 -9.44 -4.49 -9.22
C SER A 241 -9.31 -5.98 -9.40
N ASN A 242 -8.14 -6.51 -9.05
CA ASN A 242 -7.87 -7.96 -9.09
C ASN A 242 -8.62 -8.76 -8.01
N TYR A 243 -9.46 -8.08 -7.22
CA TYR A 243 -10.23 -8.66 -6.11
C TYR A 243 -11.70 -8.88 -6.45
N VAL A 244 -12.14 -8.38 -7.61
CA VAL A 244 -13.46 -8.62 -8.17
C VAL A 244 -13.36 -9.80 -9.14
N ASP A 245 -14.27 -10.76 -9.00
CA ASP A 245 -14.32 -11.96 -9.83
C ASP A 245 -15.00 -11.62 -11.17
N ASP A 246 -14.22 -11.43 -12.22
CA ASP A 246 -14.68 -11.03 -13.55
C ASP A 246 -15.07 -12.22 -14.45
N THR A 247 -15.18 -13.44 -13.91
CA THR A 247 -15.54 -14.64 -14.67
C THR A 247 -16.93 -14.56 -15.30
N SER A 248 -17.86 -13.83 -14.67
CA SER A 248 -19.19 -13.56 -15.16
C SER A 248 -19.75 -12.29 -14.51
N PHE A 249 -20.72 -11.63 -15.15
CA PHE A 249 -21.37 -10.47 -14.55
C PHE A 249 -21.99 -10.76 -13.17
N ALA A 250 -22.55 -11.96 -12.98
CA ALA A 250 -23.14 -12.35 -11.69
C ALA A 250 -22.08 -12.47 -10.58
N THR A 251 -20.95 -13.11 -10.87
CA THR A 251 -19.83 -13.27 -9.92
C THR A 251 -19.13 -11.95 -9.65
N GLU A 252 -19.06 -11.06 -10.64
CA GLU A 252 -18.53 -9.70 -10.51
C GLU A 252 -19.36 -8.89 -9.50
N VAL A 253 -20.69 -8.85 -9.70
CA VAL A 253 -21.61 -8.15 -8.79
C VAL A 253 -21.58 -8.75 -7.39
N GLU A 254 -21.55 -10.08 -7.27
CA GLU A 254 -21.47 -10.74 -5.96
C GLU A 254 -20.16 -10.44 -5.22
N SER A 255 -19.02 -10.51 -5.91
CA SER A 255 -17.71 -10.26 -5.30
C SER A 255 -17.55 -8.79 -4.90
N LEU A 256 -17.99 -7.87 -5.75
CA LEU A 256 -18.09 -6.44 -5.43
C LEU A 256 -18.95 -6.21 -4.17
N TRP A 257 -20.14 -6.79 -4.11
CA TRP A 257 -21.04 -6.66 -2.96
C TRP A 257 -20.43 -7.24 -1.69
N LYS A 258 -19.78 -8.41 -1.77
CA LYS A 258 -19.07 -9.03 -0.63
C LYS A 258 -18.02 -8.10 -0.05
N TRP A 259 -17.23 -7.42 -0.88
CA TRP A 259 -16.24 -6.46 -0.39
C TRP A 259 -16.88 -5.25 0.26
N LEU A 260 -17.86 -4.63 -0.40
CA LEU A 260 -18.57 -3.45 0.14
C LEU A 260 -19.25 -3.76 1.48
N ASP A 261 -19.89 -4.92 1.60
CA ASP A 261 -20.53 -5.33 2.85
C ASP A 261 -19.48 -5.55 3.96
N ARG A 262 -18.33 -6.17 3.68
CA ARG A 262 -17.23 -6.28 4.65
C ARG A 262 -16.74 -4.91 5.12
N ALA A 263 -16.56 -3.98 4.19
CA ALA A 263 -16.10 -2.63 4.50
C ALA A 263 -17.06 -1.88 5.42
N ARG A 264 -18.37 -2.07 5.19
CA ARG A 264 -19.43 -1.56 6.07
C ARG A 264 -19.32 -2.10 7.49
N HIS A 265 -18.77 -3.29 7.73
CA HIS A 265 -18.59 -3.80 9.09
C HIS A 265 -17.40 -3.20 9.83
N TRP A 266 -16.40 -2.64 9.12
CA TRP A 266 -15.19 -2.10 9.74
C TRP A 266 -15.49 -0.94 10.70
N TRP A 267 -16.43 -0.05 10.36
CA TRP A 267 -16.77 1.09 11.21
C TRP A 267 -17.60 0.70 12.46
N HIS A 268 -18.40 -0.37 12.36
CA HIS A 268 -19.18 -0.87 13.50
C HIS A 268 -18.27 -1.52 14.55
N GLY A 269 -17.19 -2.18 14.10
CA GLY A 269 -16.18 -2.81 14.96
C GLY A 269 -15.24 -1.82 15.66
N SER A 270 -14.91 -0.68 15.03
CA SER A 270 -14.03 0.35 15.61
C SER A 270 -14.54 0.94 16.94
N ARG A 271 -15.82 0.74 17.29
CA ARG A 271 -16.40 1.19 18.57
C ARG A 271 -16.09 0.28 19.76
N ARG A 272 -15.57 -0.93 19.54
CA ARG A 272 -15.31 -1.92 20.62
C ARG A 272 -13.84 -2.03 21.03
N LEU A 273 -12.94 -1.36 20.30
CA LEU A 273 -11.49 -1.36 20.57
C LEU A 273 -11.00 -0.08 21.27
N MET A 274 -11.94 0.79 21.67
CA MET A 274 -11.70 1.99 22.50
C MET A 274 -12.38 1.84 23.84
#